data_AF-A0A7S1W2Z0-F1
#
_entry.id   AF-A0A7S1W2Z0-F1
#
_cell.length_a   1.000
_cell.length_b   1.000
_cell.length_c   1.000
_cell.angle_alpha   90.00
_cell.angle_beta   90.00
_cell.angle_gamma   90.00
#
_symmetry.space_group_name_H-M   'P 1'
#
loop_
_entity.id
_entity.type
_entity.pdbx_description
1 polymer ?
#
loop_
_entity_poly.entity_id
_entity_poly.type
_entity_poly.pdbx_seq_one_letter_code
_entity_poly.pdbx_strand_id
1 'polypeptide(L)'
;RGLLRGHVDSLYSACTAVSADLKAILDFAMRRPDRALAPEELEEKLRANGVDLTAVDLGDVLQALDPYNLGKFFAPELAQGYAAFKARYSSLMSKLAGCLGSRGLSPDEFFARTAQATAVH
;
A
#
# COMPACT_ATOMS: atom_id res chain seq x y z
N ARG A 1 12.99 5.67 -11.16
CA ARG A 1 12.57 4.39 -10.51
C ARG A 1 12.07 4.55 -9.07
N GLY A 2 12.45 5.61 -8.32
CA GLY A 2 11.94 5.84 -6.95
C GLY A 2 10.49 6.36 -6.89
N LEU A 3 10.11 7.26 -7.79
CA LEU A 3 8.77 7.87 -7.84
C LEU A 3 7.65 6.84 -8.12
N LEU A 4 7.81 6.03 -9.17
CA LEU A 4 6.90 4.94 -9.53
C LEU A 4 6.64 3.95 -8.37
N ARG A 5 7.65 3.74 -7.51
CA ARG A 5 7.51 2.88 -6.33
C ARG A 5 6.68 3.52 -5.22
N GLY A 6 6.70 4.85 -5.13
CA GLY A 6 5.88 5.62 -4.18
C GLY A 6 4.39 5.59 -4.51
N HIS A 7 4.02 5.64 -5.80
CA HIS A 7 2.61 5.58 -6.21
C HIS A 7 1.99 4.20 -5.92
N VAL A 8 2.73 3.12 -6.16
CA VAL A 8 2.30 1.76 -5.80
C VAL A 8 2.21 1.60 -4.27
N ASP A 9 3.05 2.28 -3.50
CA ASP A 9 2.98 2.33 -2.03
C ASP A 9 1.71 3.06 -1.54
N SER A 10 1.28 4.12 -2.23
CA SER A 10 -0.01 4.78 -1.97
C SER A 10 -1.19 3.84 -2.18
N LEU A 11 -1.17 3.01 -3.23
CA LEU A 11 -2.18 1.97 -3.43
C LEU A 11 -2.19 0.96 -2.27
N TYR A 12 -1.01 0.48 -1.87
CA TYR A 12 -0.88 -0.49 -0.79
C TYR A 12 -1.29 0.07 0.57
N SER A 13 -1.00 1.34 0.83
CA SER A 13 -1.42 2.01 2.05
C SER A 13 -2.94 2.21 2.08
N ALA A 14 -3.57 2.57 0.97
CA ALA A 14 -5.04 2.63 0.85
C ALA A 14 -5.68 1.26 1.13
N CYS A 15 -5.13 0.17 0.58
CA CYS A 15 -5.59 -1.19 0.89
C CYS A 15 -5.42 -1.53 2.38
N THR A 16 -4.29 -1.13 2.97
CA THR A 16 -3.99 -1.40 4.39
C THR A 16 -4.93 -0.62 5.32
N ALA A 17 -5.28 0.61 4.97
CA ALA A 17 -6.15 1.48 5.76
C ALA A 17 -7.54 0.85 6.03
N VAL A 18 -8.07 0.12 5.05
CA VAL A 18 -9.36 -0.59 5.17
C VAL A 18 -9.19 -2.07 5.53
N SER A 19 -7.99 -2.49 5.90
CA SER A 19 -7.66 -3.91 6.16
C SER A 19 -8.03 -4.86 5.01
N ALA A 20 -7.95 -4.37 3.76
CA ALA A 20 -8.25 -5.17 2.58
C ALA A 20 -7.22 -6.29 2.40
N ASP A 21 -7.73 -7.50 2.17
CA ASP A 21 -6.91 -8.63 1.75
C ASP A 21 -6.73 -8.60 0.23
N LEU A 22 -5.70 -7.88 -0.22
CA LEU A 22 -5.41 -7.76 -1.65
C LEU A 22 -5.20 -9.12 -2.32
N LYS A 23 -4.73 -10.15 -1.60
CA LYS A 23 -4.59 -11.49 -2.16
C LYS A 23 -5.96 -12.10 -2.44
N ALA A 24 -6.90 -11.95 -1.52
CA ALA A 24 -8.28 -12.40 -1.73
C ALA A 24 -8.97 -11.62 -2.86
N ILE A 25 -8.73 -10.31 -2.93
CA ILE A 25 -9.27 -9.44 -4.00
C ILE A 25 -8.76 -9.88 -5.38
N LEU A 26 -7.49 -10.28 -5.48
CA LEU A 26 -6.84 -10.69 -6.73
C LEU A 26 -7.02 -12.18 -7.07
N ASP A 27 -7.70 -12.96 -6.22
CA ASP A 27 -7.82 -14.41 -6.37
C ASP A 27 -8.45 -14.81 -7.71
N PHE A 28 -9.43 -14.05 -8.19
CA PHE A 28 -10.06 -14.28 -9.50
C PHE A 28 -9.06 -14.19 -10.66
N ALA A 29 -8.10 -13.26 -10.61
CA ALA A 29 -7.08 -13.09 -11.63
C ALA A 29 -6.02 -14.18 -11.49
N MET A 30 -5.66 -14.56 -10.27
CA MET A 30 -4.69 -15.63 -10.02
C MET A 30 -5.13 -17.02 -10.51
N ARG A 31 -6.46 -17.26 -10.61
CA ARG A 31 -7.03 -18.49 -11.17
C ARG A 31 -7.00 -18.56 -12.70
N ARG A 32 -6.74 -17.44 -13.39
CA ARG A 32 -6.65 -17.41 -14.87
C ARG A 32 -5.34 -18.05 -15.33
N PRO A 33 -5.30 -18.69 -16.52
CA PRO A 33 -4.08 -19.30 -17.04
C PRO A 33 -2.95 -18.29 -17.26
N ASP A 34 -3.31 -17.09 -17.72
CA ASP A 34 -2.36 -15.98 -17.99
C ASP A 34 -2.08 -15.12 -16.75
N ARG A 35 -2.94 -15.22 -15.71
CA ARG A 35 -2.89 -14.42 -14.47
C ARG A 35 -2.79 -12.90 -14.66
N ALA A 36 -3.11 -12.42 -15.87
CA ALA A 36 -3.19 -11.00 -16.15
C ALA A 36 -4.44 -10.38 -15.53
N LEU A 37 -4.25 -9.12 -15.16
CA LEU A 37 -5.27 -8.24 -14.62
C LEU A 37 -5.31 -6.97 -15.47
N ALA A 38 -6.51 -6.59 -15.89
CA ALA A 38 -6.73 -5.30 -16.55
C ALA A 38 -6.88 -4.18 -15.50
N PRO A 39 -6.48 -2.94 -15.83
CA PRO A 39 -6.62 -1.77 -14.96
C PRO A 39 -8.04 -1.58 -14.41
N GLU A 40 -9.04 -1.73 -15.26
CA GLU A 40 -10.45 -1.50 -14.93
C GLU A 40 -10.95 -2.57 -13.96
N GLU A 41 -10.50 -3.81 -14.12
CA GLU A 41 -10.81 -4.91 -13.20
C GLU A 41 -10.21 -4.68 -11.82
N LEU A 42 -8.98 -4.14 -11.76
CA LEU A 42 -8.35 -3.79 -10.49
C LEU A 42 -9.13 -2.68 -9.78
N GLU A 43 -9.43 -1.58 -10.49
CA GLU A 43 -10.17 -0.45 -9.92
C GLU A 43 -11.54 -0.89 -9.40
N GLU A 44 -12.30 -1.64 -10.21
CA GLU A 44 -13.61 -2.16 -9.82
C GLU A 44 -13.53 -2.99 -8.54
N LYS A 45 -12.58 -3.94 -8.49
CA LYS A 45 -12.46 -4.86 -7.37
C LYS A 45 -11.97 -4.18 -6.10
N LEU A 46 -11.10 -3.20 -6.20
CA LEU A 46 -10.65 -2.39 -5.06
C LEU A 46 -11.80 -1.57 -4.49
N ARG A 47 -12.55 -0.85 -5.34
CA ARG A 47 -13.71 -0.07 -4.88
C ARG A 47 -14.80 -0.96 -4.28
N ALA A 48 -15.05 -2.13 -4.87
CA ALA A 48 -16.01 -3.10 -4.34
C ALA A 48 -15.63 -3.64 -2.95
N ASN A 49 -14.35 -3.57 -2.58
CA ASN A 49 -13.85 -3.94 -1.25
C ASN A 49 -13.65 -2.71 -0.34
N GLY A 50 -14.24 -1.57 -0.70
CA GLY A 50 -14.23 -0.36 0.12
C GLY A 50 -12.90 0.40 0.12
N VAL A 51 -11.97 0.06 -0.78
CA VAL A 51 -10.72 0.83 -0.92
C VAL A 51 -11.05 2.19 -1.55
N ASP A 52 -10.74 3.25 -0.83
CA ASP A 52 -10.82 4.61 -1.34
C ASP A 52 -9.62 4.88 -2.27
N LEU A 53 -9.93 5.21 -3.53
CA LEU A 53 -8.93 5.50 -4.57
C LEU A 53 -8.83 6.99 -4.88
N THR A 54 -9.54 7.88 -4.17
CA THR A 54 -9.51 9.32 -4.44
C THR A 54 -8.15 9.95 -4.17
N ALA A 55 -7.42 9.42 -3.18
CA ALA A 55 -6.06 9.83 -2.84
C ALA A 55 -4.98 9.04 -3.61
N VAL A 56 -5.37 8.08 -4.46
CA VAL A 56 -4.45 7.23 -5.21
C VAL A 56 -4.45 7.66 -6.67
N ASP A 57 -3.29 8.11 -7.16
CA ASP A 57 -3.12 8.33 -8.60
C ASP A 57 -2.99 6.98 -9.33
N LEU A 58 -4.14 6.46 -9.79
CA LEU A 58 -4.17 5.19 -10.52
C LEU A 58 -3.40 5.28 -11.83
N GLY A 59 -3.32 6.45 -12.48
CA GLY A 59 -2.55 6.62 -13.70
C GLY A 59 -1.06 6.31 -13.49
N ASP A 60 -0.48 6.90 -12.46
CA ASP A 60 0.92 6.65 -12.08
C ASP A 60 1.14 5.20 -11.59
N VAL A 61 0.18 4.64 -10.84
CA VAL A 61 0.24 3.24 -10.39
C VAL A 61 0.24 2.29 -11.60
N LEU A 62 -0.64 2.52 -12.57
CA LEU A 62 -0.72 1.71 -13.78
C LEU A 62 0.53 1.86 -14.64
N GLN A 63 1.08 3.07 -14.78
CA GLN A 63 2.35 3.28 -15.47
C GLN A 63 3.52 2.56 -14.77
N ALA A 64 3.46 2.44 -13.44
CA ALA A 64 4.46 1.68 -12.68
C ALA A 64 4.32 0.16 -12.86
N LEU A 65 3.08 -0.34 -12.98
CA LEU A 65 2.77 -1.76 -13.12
C LEU A 65 2.86 -2.26 -14.57
N ASP A 66 2.60 -1.39 -15.54
CA ASP A 66 2.59 -1.67 -16.97
C ASP A 66 3.40 -0.59 -17.74
N PRO A 67 4.74 -0.61 -17.61
CA PRO A 67 5.60 0.39 -18.23
C PRO A 67 5.59 0.36 -19.77
N TYR A 68 5.08 -0.73 -20.36
CA TYR A 68 4.98 -0.91 -21.81
C TYR A 68 3.58 -0.62 -22.36
N ASN A 69 2.64 -0.21 -21.50
CA ASN A 69 1.26 0.12 -21.86
C ASN A 69 0.56 -1.00 -22.65
N LEU A 70 0.76 -2.24 -22.22
CA LEU A 70 0.11 -3.44 -22.77
C LEU A 70 -1.35 -3.56 -22.31
N GLY A 71 -1.80 -2.70 -21.39
CA GLY A 71 -3.16 -2.70 -20.84
C GLY A 71 -3.42 -3.86 -19.90
N LYS A 72 -2.37 -4.55 -19.46
CA LYS A 72 -2.43 -5.72 -18.57
C LYS A 72 -1.17 -5.80 -17.73
N PHE A 73 -1.32 -6.19 -16.48
CA PHE A 73 -0.21 -6.43 -15.58
C PHE A 73 -0.43 -7.73 -14.79
N PHE A 74 0.65 -8.24 -14.22
CA PHE A 74 0.67 -9.57 -13.62
C PHE A 74 0.15 -9.52 -12.17
N ALA A 75 -1.04 -10.10 -11.92
CA ALA A 75 -1.66 -10.09 -10.59
C ALA A 75 -0.76 -10.67 -9.48
N PRO A 76 0.04 -11.73 -9.71
CA PRO A 76 0.97 -12.26 -8.71
C PRO A 76 2.05 -11.25 -8.28
N GLU A 77 2.57 -10.43 -9.20
CA GLU A 77 3.56 -9.39 -8.86
C GLU A 77 2.94 -8.33 -7.94
N LEU A 78 1.71 -7.92 -8.23
CA LEU A 78 1.00 -6.96 -7.39
C LEU A 78 0.77 -7.52 -5.97
N ALA A 79 0.33 -8.78 -5.87
CA ALA A 79 0.14 -9.46 -4.59
C ALA A 79 1.46 -9.64 -3.81
N GLN A 80 2.54 -9.99 -4.49
CA GLN A 80 3.88 -10.12 -3.89
C GLN A 80 4.41 -8.77 -3.40
N GLY A 81 4.22 -7.71 -4.19
CA GLY A 81 4.59 -6.35 -3.80
C GLY A 81 3.84 -5.88 -2.54
N TYR A 82 2.55 -6.19 -2.44
CA TYR A 82 1.76 -5.90 -1.24
C TYR A 82 2.23 -6.69 -0.01
N ALA A 83 2.53 -7.98 -0.16
CA ALA A 83 3.08 -8.78 0.93
C ALA A 83 4.43 -8.19 1.43
N ALA A 84 5.30 -7.79 0.50
CA ALA A 84 6.57 -7.13 0.82
C ALA A 84 6.38 -5.75 1.45
N PHE A 85 5.37 -4.99 1.02
CA PHE A 85 4.96 -3.75 1.69
C PHE A 85 4.52 -4.00 3.12
N LYS A 86 3.57 -4.93 3.34
CA LYS A 86 3.03 -5.25 4.65
C LYS A 86 4.13 -5.73 5.62
N ALA A 87 5.06 -6.56 5.15
CA ALA A 87 6.20 -6.99 5.95
C ALA A 87 7.09 -5.81 6.41
N ARG A 88 7.38 -4.86 5.49
CA ARG A 88 8.16 -3.65 5.80
C ARG A 88 7.40 -2.73 6.75
N TYR A 89 6.12 -2.49 6.49
CA TYR A 89 5.25 -1.67 7.32
C TYR A 89 5.15 -2.23 8.75
N SER A 90 4.86 -3.53 8.91
CA SER A 90 4.79 -4.19 10.22
C SER A 90 6.12 -4.16 10.96
N SER A 91 7.25 -4.34 10.26
CA SER A 91 8.59 -4.22 10.87
C SER A 91 8.84 -2.79 11.39
N LEU A 92 8.47 -1.77 10.60
CA LEU A 92 8.64 -0.38 10.96
C LEU A 92 7.74 0.01 12.15
N MET A 93 6.47 -0.42 12.13
CA MET A 93 5.54 -0.23 13.24
C MET A 93 6.02 -0.94 14.51
N SER A 94 6.56 -2.16 14.40
CA SER A 94 7.12 -2.89 15.55
C SER A 94 8.34 -2.17 16.14
N LYS A 95 9.21 -1.60 15.29
CA LYS A 95 10.35 -0.79 15.76
C LYS A 95 9.89 0.48 16.45
N LEU A 96 8.89 1.18 15.90
CA LEU A 96 8.31 2.36 16.53
C LEU A 96 7.69 2.01 17.88
N ALA A 97 6.87 0.95 17.95
CA ALA A 97 6.28 0.46 19.18
C ALA A 97 7.35 0.07 20.20
N GLY A 98 8.43 -0.60 19.77
CA GLY A 98 9.57 -0.95 20.62
C GLY A 98 10.29 0.29 21.16
N CYS A 99 10.51 1.31 20.33
CA CYS A 99 11.12 2.59 20.75
C CYS A 99 10.23 3.36 21.73
N LEU A 100 8.91 3.38 21.50
CA LEU A 100 7.93 4.00 22.39
C LEU A 100 7.87 3.28 23.74
N GLY A 101 7.74 1.96 23.72
CA GLY A 101 7.75 1.12 24.93
C GLY A 101 9.04 1.23 25.72
N SER A 102 10.20 1.25 25.06
CA SER A 102 11.51 1.44 25.72
C SER A 102 11.67 2.83 26.35
N ARG A 103 10.89 3.82 25.90
CA ARG A 103 10.88 5.18 26.44
C ARG A 103 9.74 5.40 27.43
N GLY A 104 8.90 4.40 27.69
CA GLY A 104 7.71 4.50 28.53
C GLY A 104 6.67 5.50 28.01
N LEU A 105 6.74 5.88 26.73
CA LEU A 105 5.88 6.90 26.14
C LEU A 105 4.69 6.25 25.48
N SER A 106 3.50 6.75 25.78
CA SER A 106 2.34 6.47 24.95
C SER A 106 2.50 7.14 23.58
N PRO A 107 1.86 6.63 22.50
CA PRO A 107 1.91 7.25 21.18
C PRO A 107 1.57 8.74 21.22
N ASP A 108 0.56 9.12 22.02
CA ASP A 108 0.08 10.49 22.20
C ASP A 108 1.16 11.42 22.82
N GLU A 109 1.86 10.95 23.85
CA GLU A 109 2.94 11.70 24.50
C GLU A 109 4.16 11.89 23.60
N PHE A 110 4.44 10.91 22.74
CA PHE A 110 5.50 11.03 21.76
C PHE A 110 5.15 12.12 20.75
N PHE A 111 3.99 12.06 20.10
CA PHE A 111 3.58 13.08 19.12
C PHE A 111 3.48 14.48 19.74
N ALA A 112 2.99 14.60 20.98
CA ALA A 112 2.97 15.87 21.71
C ALA A 112 4.38 16.42 21.94
N ARG A 113 5.36 15.58 22.33
CA ARG A 113 6.75 15.99 22.52
C ARG A 113 7.45 16.36 21.21
N THR A 114 7.21 15.62 20.12
CA THR A 114 7.82 15.95 18.82
C THR A 114 7.24 17.23 18.25
N ALA A 115 5.93 17.46 18.39
CA ALA A 115 5.28 18.69 17.94
C ALA A 115 5.83 19.92 18.69
N GLN A 116 6.06 19.80 20.00
CA GLN A 116 6.70 20.85 20.81
C GLN A 116 8.16 21.09 20.41
N ALA A 117 8.90 20.05 20.03
CA ALA A 117 10.30 20.18 19.59
C ALA A 117 10.45 20.86 18.23
N THR A 118 9.47 20.71 17.32
CA THR A 118 9.44 21.40 16.01
C THR A 118 8.85 22.81 16.06
N ALA A 119 8.12 23.18 17.12
CA ALA A 119 7.55 24.52 17.30
C ALA A 119 8.54 25.54 17.89
N VAL A 120 9.74 25.09 18.27
CA VAL A 120 10.84 25.93 18.73
C VAL A 120 11.92 25.95 17.65
N HIS A 121 11.63 26.58 16.51
CA HIS A 121 12.62 27.04 15.54
C HIS A 121 12.10 28.17 14.68
#